data_AF-A0A818KRM4-F1
#
_entry.id   AF-A0A818KRM4-F1
#
_cell.length_a   1.000
_cell.length_b   1.000
_cell.length_c   1.000
_cell.angle_alpha   90.00
_cell.angle_beta   90.00
_cell.angle_gamma   90.00
#
_symmetry.space_group_name_H-M   'P 1'
#
loop_
_entity.id
_entity.type
_entity.pdbx_description
1 polymer ?
#
loop_
_entity_poly.entity_id
_entity_poly.type
_entity_poly.pdbx_seq_one_letter_code
_entity_poly.pdbx_strand_id
1 'polypeptide(L)'
;YRDASADVFRVLNANFKLVEKASIDEGYIDLTEDVQKLKDKRLELTVNDFITTHLAGFTTKTEDERIEILNKWLNDCQLDDDKRNYDLLLGAYLVEQ
;
A
#
# COMPACT_ATOMS: atom_id res chain seq x y z
N TYR A 1 -12.84 8.61 22.24
CA TYR A 1 -12.94 8.28 20.80
C TYR A 1 -12.58 9.46 19.91
N ARG A 2 -13.18 10.65 20.07
CA ARG A 2 -12.87 11.81 19.21
C ARG A 2 -11.43 12.32 19.34
N ASP A 3 -10.87 12.35 20.56
CA ASP A 3 -9.48 12.79 20.75
C ASP A 3 -8.48 11.76 20.16
N ALA A 4 -8.74 10.47 20.38
CA ALA A 4 -7.95 9.40 19.75
C ALA A 4 -8.01 9.45 18.21
N SER A 5 -9.18 9.74 17.65
CA SER A 5 -9.34 10.01 16.21
C SER A 5 -8.45 11.17 15.77
N ALA A 6 -8.46 12.27 16.50
CA ALA A 6 -7.63 13.44 16.19
C ALA A 6 -6.13 13.11 16.19
N ASP A 7 -5.67 12.26 17.10
CA ASP A 7 -4.27 11.83 17.14
C ASP A 7 -3.90 10.97 15.92
N VAL A 8 -4.75 10.03 15.50
CA VAL A 8 -4.53 9.24 14.27
C VAL A 8 -4.49 10.14 13.04
N PHE A 9 -5.47 11.04 12.87
CA PHE A 9 -5.48 11.97 11.75
C PHE A 9 -4.31 12.95 11.75
N ARG A 10 -3.74 13.28 12.92
CA ARG A 10 -2.51 14.08 13.00
C ARG A 10 -1.33 13.33 12.39
N VAL A 11 -1.20 12.02 12.65
CA VAL A 11 -0.16 11.18 12.07
C VAL A 11 -0.38 11.01 10.56
N LEU A 12 -1.62 10.72 10.13
CA LEU A 12 -1.93 10.55 8.71
C LEU A 12 -1.62 11.83 7.90
N ASN A 13 -2.02 13.01 8.40
CA ASN A 13 -1.74 14.30 7.74
C ASN A 13 -0.25 14.65 7.70
N ALA A 14 0.56 14.12 8.61
CA ALA A 14 2.00 14.39 8.63
C ALA A 14 2.77 13.56 7.59
N ASN A 15 2.24 12.37 7.25
CA ASN A 15 2.93 11.41 6.37
C ASN A 15 2.30 11.34 4.97
N PHE A 16 1.01 11.65 4.84
CA PHE A 16 0.29 11.50 3.58
C PHE A 16 -0.66 12.67 3.31
N LYS A 17 -1.04 12.81 2.04
CA LYS A 17 -2.07 13.75 1.60
C LYS A 17 -3.46 13.18 1.90
N LEU A 18 -4.00 13.52 3.07
CA LEU A 18 -5.38 13.18 3.43
C LEU A 18 -6.35 13.99 2.54
N VAL A 19 -7.20 13.29 1.81
CA VAL A 19 -8.20 13.90 0.92
C VAL A 19 -9.49 14.17 1.68
N GLU A 20 -9.91 13.20 2.48
CA GLU A 20 -11.22 13.24 3.13
C GLU A 20 -11.19 12.47 4.45
N LYS A 21 -11.75 13.09 5.49
CA LYS A 21 -12.14 12.39 6.72
C LYS A 21 -13.53 11.78 6.50
N ALA A 22 -13.58 10.51 6.12
CA ALA A 22 -14.82 9.82 5.79
C ALA A 22 -15.65 9.48 7.05
N SER A 23 -14.99 9.19 8.17
CA SER A 23 -15.67 8.91 9.45
C SER A 23 -14.80 9.28 10.67
N ILE A 24 -15.19 8.80 11.87
CA ILE A 24 -14.40 9.03 13.09
C ILE A 24 -13.10 8.23 13.08
N ASP A 25 -13.04 7.09 12.42
CA ASP A 25 -11.92 6.14 12.45
C ASP A 25 -11.35 5.83 11.06
N GLU A 26 -11.90 6.43 9.99
CA GLU A 26 -11.41 6.23 8.63
C GLU A 26 -11.30 7.52 7.81
N GLY A 27 -10.36 7.55 6.87
CA GLY A 27 -10.19 8.63 5.92
C GLY A 27 -9.44 8.17 4.68
N TYR A 28 -9.66 8.88 3.58
CA TYR A 28 -9.05 8.57 2.29
C TYR A 28 -7.76 9.37 2.10
N ILE A 29 -6.76 8.68 1.56
CA ILE A 29 -5.44 9.24 1.27
C ILE A 29 -5.22 9.18 -0.25
N ASP A 30 -4.66 10.24 -0.80
CA ASP A 30 -4.19 10.30 -2.19
C ASP A 30 -2.69 10.03 -2.24
N LEU A 31 -2.32 8.86 -2.75
CA LEU A 31 -0.93 8.44 -2.91
C LEU A 31 -0.37 8.76 -4.30
N THR A 32 -1.13 9.44 -5.18
CA THR A 32 -0.79 9.59 -6.60
C THR A 32 0.58 10.24 -6.79
N GLU A 33 0.84 11.35 -6.11
CA GLU A 33 2.08 12.09 -6.24
C GLU A 33 3.29 11.29 -5.72
N ASP A 34 3.12 10.56 -4.62
CA ASP A 34 4.20 9.81 -3.99
C ASP A 34 4.55 8.54 -4.78
N VAL A 35 3.55 7.86 -5.34
CA VAL A 35 3.76 6.76 -6.29
C VAL A 35 4.58 7.23 -7.50
N GLN A 36 4.26 8.39 -8.08
CA GLN A 36 5.00 8.90 -9.23
C GLN A 36 6.47 9.21 -8.88
N LYS A 37 6.76 9.75 -7.69
CA LYS A 37 8.14 9.99 -7.24
C LYS A 37 8.95 8.70 -7.06
N LEU A 38 8.30 7.58 -6.76
CA LEU A 38 8.98 6.29 -6.60
C LEU A 38 9.23 5.57 -7.92
N LYS A 39 8.38 5.76 -8.93
CA LYS A 39 8.58 5.14 -10.25
C LYS A 39 9.94 5.43 -10.86
N ASP A 40 10.40 6.66 -10.72
CA ASP A 40 11.67 7.09 -11.29
C ASP A 40 12.88 6.41 -10.63
N LYS A 41 12.69 5.77 -9.47
CA LYS A 41 13.75 5.13 -8.68
C LYS A 41 14.00 3.66 -9.00
N ARG A 42 13.11 2.99 -9.76
CA ARG A 42 13.20 1.55 -10.11
C ARG A 42 13.55 0.67 -8.90
N LEU A 43 12.69 0.68 -7.89
CA LEU A 43 12.88 -0.13 -6.68
C LEU A 43 12.72 -1.63 -7.00
N GLU A 44 13.66 -2.45 -6.52
CA GLU A 44 13.51 -3.90 -6.48
C GLU A 44 12.81 -4.27 -5.18
N LEU A 45 11.51 -4.59 -5.28
CA LEU A 45 10.66 -4.88 -4.13
C LEU A 45 10.53 -6.39 -3.91
N THR A 46 10.50 -6.79 -2.65
CA THR A 46 10.40 -8.19 -2.22
C THR A 46 9.21 -8.38 -1.29
N VAL A 47 8.82 -9.62 -1.01
CA VAL A 47 7.72 -9.90 -0.08
C VAL A 47 7.95 -9.36 1.34
N ASN A 48 9.20 -9.16 1.74
CA ASN A 48 9.54 -8.61 3.05
C ASN A 48 9.17 -7.13 3.19
N ASP A 49 8.96 -6.44 2.07
CA ASP A 49 8.48 -5.05 2.04
C ASP A 49 6.95 -4.95 2.24
N PHE A 50 6.26 -6.09 2.33
CA PHE A 50 4.80 -6.21 2.42
C PHE A 50 4.41 -7.17 3.55
N ILE A 51 4.70 -6.78 4.79
CA ILE A 51 4.53 -7.65 5.96
C ILE A 51 3.04 -7.95 6.21
N THR A 52 2.15 -6.98 5.98
CA THR A 52 0.74 -7.07 6.36
C THR A 52 -0.24 -6.99 5.18
N THR A 53 0.27 -6.72 3.98
CA THR A 53 -0.52 -6.61 2.75
C THR A 53 -1.13 -7.96 2.35
N HIS A 54 -2.37 -7.89 1.86
CA HIS A 54 -3.11 -9.03 1.31
C HIS A 54 -3.70 -8.65 -0.05
N LEU A 55 -3.79 -9.62 -0.97
CA LEU A 55 -4.40 -9.39 -2.28
C LEU A 55 -5.87 -9.77 -2.26
N ALA A 56 -6.71 -8.81 -2.63
CA ALA A 56 -8.15 -9.03 -2.80
C ALA A 56 -8.42 -10.11 -3.86
N GLY A 57 -9.42 -10.96 -3.61
CA GLY A 57 -9.77 -12.09 -4.49
C GLY A 57 -9.07 -13.40 -4.14
N PHE A 58 -8.11 -13.37 -3.22
CA PHE A 58 -7.50 -14.56 -2.64
C PHE A 58 -7.91 -14.72 -1.17
N THR A 59 -7.97 -15.95 -0.69
CA THR A 59 -8.18 -16.27 0.73
C THR A 59 -6.97 -17.03 1.22
N THR A 60 -6.27 -16.46 2.19
CA THR A 60 -5.08 -17.05 2.81
C THR A 60 -5.44 -17.50 4.22
N LYS A 61 -5.05 -18.71 4.58
CA LYS A 61 -5.23 -19.29 5.93
C LYS A 61 -3.93 -19.30 6.71
N THR A 62 -2.81 -19.30 6.02
CA THR A 62 -1.47 -19.29 6.59
C THR A 62 -0.64 -18.17 5.99
N GLU A 63 0.44 -17.83 6.69
CA GLU A 63 1.41 -16.84 6.23
C GLU A 63 2.15 -17.31 4.96
N ASP A 64 2.45 -18.62 4.86
CA ASP A 64 3.09 -19.19 3.67
C ASP A 64 2.22 -19.03 2.41
N GLU A 65 0.90 -19.24 2.52
CA GLU A 65 -0.04 -19.01 1.41
C GLU A 65 -0.07 -17.53 0.99
N ARG A 66 -0.03 -16.61 1.97
CA ARG A 66 0.03 -15.15 1.70
C ARG A 66 1.32 -14.78 0.97
N ILE A 67 2.45 -15.30 1.43
CA ILE A 67 3.77 -15.07 0.84
C ILE A 67 3.83 -15.63 -0.59
N GLU A 68 3.31 -16.83 -0.84
CA GLU A 68 3.30 -17.42 -2.18
C GLU A 68 2.49 -16.56 -3.16
N ILE A 69 1.28 -16.15 -2.76
CA ILE A 69 0.40 -15.31 -3.58
C ILE A 69 1.04 -13.94 -3.86
N LEU A 70 1.62 -13.30 -2.85
CA LEU A 70 2.29 -12.00 -3.02
C LEU A 70 3.52 -12.10 -3.91
N ASN A 71 4.35 -13.13 -3.75
CA ASN A 71 5.52 -13.33 -4.61
C ASN A 71 5.11 -13.47 -6.08
N LYS A 72 4.02 -14.19 -6.36
CA LYS A 72 3.50 -14.30 -7.72
C LYS A 72 3.09 -12.93 -8.27
N TRP A 73 2.30 -12.18 -7.52
CA TRP A 73 1.85 -10.84 -7.92
C TRP A 73 2.99 -9.84 -8.07
N LEU A 74 3.99 -9.88 -7.18
CA LEU A 74 5.20 -9.05 -7.26
C LEU A 74 5.95 -9.29 -8.56
N ASN A 75 6.17 -10.56 -8.92
CA ASN A 75 6.80 -10.93 -10.17
C ASN A 75 5.98 -10.44 -11.37
N ASP A 76 4.66 -10.65 -11.35
CA ASP A 76 3.77 -10.19 -12.41
C ASP A 76 3.86 -8.65 -12.56
N CYS A 77 3.82 -7.88 -11.47
CA CYS A 77 3.89 -6.42 -11.50
C CYS A 77 5.25 -5.87 -11.97
N GLN A 78 6.35 -6.58 -11.70
CA GLN A 78 7.70 -6.14 -12.07
C GLN A 78 8.09 -6.55 -13.50
N LEU A 79 7.44 -7.59 -14.04
CA LEU A 79 7.68 -8.10 -15.41
C LEU A 79 6.70 -7.51 -16.43
N ASP A 80 5.49 -7.14 -16.00
CA ASP A 80 4.45 -6.60 -16.86
C ASP A 80 4.70 -5.12 -17.19
N ASP A 81 4.49 -4.75 -18.46
CA ASP A 81 4.53 -3.35 -18.93
C ASP A 81 3.24 -2.59 -18.54
N ASP A 82 2.24 -3.26 -17.95
CA ASP A 82 1.04 -2.60 -17.41
C ASP A 82 1.40 -1.74 -16.18
N LYS A 83 1.62 -0.46 -16.46
CA LYS A 83 1.90 0.58 -15.48
C LYS A 83 0.95 0.55 -14.29
N ARG A 84 -0.32 0.16 -14.44
CA ARG A 84 -1.30 0.24 -13.34
C ARG A 84 -1.01 -0.76 -12.22
N ASN A 85 -0.52 -1.94 -12.55
CA ASN A 85 -0.15 -2.95 -11.56
C ASN A 85 1.07 -2.51 -10.77
N TYR A 86 2.06 -1.92 -11.46
CA TYR A 86 3.23 -1.33 -10.82
C TYR A 86 2.87 -0.14 -9.93
N ASP A 87 1.91 0.71 -10.34
CA ASP A 87 1.42 1.82 -9.52
C ASP A 87 0.77 1.34 -8.23
N LEU A 88 -0.04 0.29 -8.32
CA LEU A 88 -0.67 -0.33 -7.15
C LEU A 88 0.37 -0.94 -6.22
N LEU A 89 1.40 -1.60 -6.77
CA LEU A 89 2.53 -2.14 -6.02
C LEU A 89 3.26 -1.06 -5.24
N LEU A 90 3.61 0.06 -5.88
CA LEU A 90 4.26 1.19 -5.23
C LEU A 90 3.34 1.84 -4.17
N GLY A 91 2.04 1.90 -4.43
CA GLY A 91 1.05 2.40 -3.47
C GLY A 91 0.98 1.53 -2.21
N ALA A 92 0.96 0.20 -2.37
CA ALA A 92 1.00 -0.72 -1.24
C ALA A 92 2.31 -0.58 -0.46
N TYR A 93 3.44 -0.44 -1.15
CA TYR A 93 4.75 -0.26 -0.52
C TYR A 93 4.79 0.99 0.37
N LEU A 94 4.24 2.11 -0.11
CA LEU A 94 4.18 3.37 0.65
C LEU A 94 3.40 3.26 1.96
N VAL A 95 2.36 2.43 2.01
CA VAL A 95 1.50 2.27 3.20
C VAL A 95 2.14 1.34 4.24
N GLU A 96 3.05 0.47 3.83
CA GLU A 96 3.78 -0.46 4.72
C GLU A 96 5.00 0.17 5.40
N GLN A 97 5.43 1.37 4.98
CA GLN A 97 6.54 2.12 5.61
C GLN A 97 6.09 2.89 6.86
#